data_AF-A0A8T4USV6-F1
#
_entry.id   AF-A0A8T4USV6-F1
#
_cell.length_a   1.000
_cell.length_b   1.000
_cell.length_c   1.000
_cell.angle_alpha   90.00
_cell.angle_beta   90.00
_cell.angle_gamma   90.00
#
_symmetry.space_group_name_H-M   'P 1'
#
loop_
_entity.id
_entity.type
_entity.pdbx_description
1 polymer ?
#
loop_
_entity_poly.entity_id
_entity_poly.type
_entity_poly.pdbx_seq_one_letter_code
_entity_poly.pdbx_strand_id
1 'polypeptide(L)'
;MKWNNLSKYGKYLVSISILIIFMVLISTIIGFFSTLRYLEGFRIVFGSVYVLFIPGFILTYIFFPQTKEFDSKDKETNAIDWIERIALSFALSIAVVPLIIFYLNLIGLKITLLNSFLSILGIILVSLIILYLKNKKRQKEL
;
A
#
# COMPACT_ATOMS: atom_id res chain seq x y z
N MET A 1 -9.87 -32.74 -7.13
CA MET A 1 -9.86 -32.07 -8.46
C MET A 1 -10.00 -30.55 -8.28
N LYS A 2 -8.92 -29.82 -7.95
CA LYS A 2 -8.91 -28.33 -7.85
C LYS A 2 -7.49 -27.74 -7.68
N TRP A 3 -6.49 -28.26 -8.39
CA TRP A 3 -5.08 -27.85 -8.20
C TRP A 3 -4.57 -26.74 -9.13
N ASN A 4 -5.37 -26.28 -10.10
CA ASN A 4 -4.86 -25.40 -11.17
C ASN A 4 -4.97 -23.88 -10.91
N ASN A 5 -5.70 -23.44 -9.86
CA ASN A 5 -5.93 -22.01 -9.58
C ASN A 5 -4.96 -21.40 -8.54
N LEU A 6 -4.21 -22.22 -7.79
CA LEU A 6 -3.22 -21.74 -6.81
C LEU A 6 -1.99 -21.10 -7.48
N SER A 7 -1.65 -21.50 -8.71
CA SER A 7 -0.54 -20.91 -9.46
C SER A 7 -0.86 -19.51 -10.00
N LYS A 8 -2.15 -19.18 -10.18
CA LYS A 8 -2.59 -17.88 -10.73
C LYS A 8 -2.44 -16.76 -9.70
N TYR A 9 -2.94 -16.98 -8.47
CA TYR A 9 -2.84 -15.99 -7.38
C TYR A 9 -1.43 -15.82 -6.83
N GLY A 10 -0.62 -16.88 -6.79
CA GLY A 10 0.81 -16.79 -6.47
C GLY A 10 1.57 -15.93 -7.48
N LYS A 11 1.27 -16.08 -8.78
CA LYS A 11 1.83 -15.23 -9.83
C LYS A 11 1.41 -13.76 -9.68
N TYR A 12 0.16 -13.47 -9.32
CA TYR A 12 -0.29 -12.08 -9.08
C TYR A 12 0.41 -11.44 -7.87
N LEU A 13 0.54 -12.17 -6.75
CA LEU A 13 1.23 -11.65 -5.56
C LEU A 13 2.73 -11.46 -5.80
N VAL A 14 3.37 -12.37 -6.55
CA VAL A 14 4.77 -12.23 -6.96
C VAL A 14 4.94 -11.08 -7.96
N SER A 15 4.03 -10.91 -8.92
CA SER A 15 4.02 -9.76 -9.83
C SER A 15 3.80 -8.44 -9.10
N ILE A 16 2.93 -8.39 -8.10
CA ILE A 16 2.71 -7.21 -7.27
C ILE A 16 3.95 -6.91 -6.41
N SER A 17 4.56 -7.93 -5.82
CA SER A 17 5.80 -7.78 -5.03
C SER A 17 6.95 -7.29 -5.91
N ILE A 18 7.08 -7.83 -7.13
CA ILE A 18 8.05 -7.38 -8.14
C ILE A 18 7.77 -5.94 -8.57
N LEU A 19 6.51 -5.56 -8.77
CA LEU A 19 6.12 -4.20 -9.12
C LEU A 19 6.46 -3.21 -7.99
N ILE A 20 6.24 -3.61 -6.74
CA ILE A 20 6.58 -2.80 -5.55
C ILE A 20 8.10 -2.69 -5.41
N ILE A 21 8.84 -3.80 -5.55
CA ILE A 21 10.31 -3.79 -5.56
C ILE A 21 10.83 -2.88 -6.67
N PHE A 22 10.22 -2.94 -7.86
CA PHE A 22 10.60 -2.12 -9.01
C PHE A 22 10.34 -0.63 -8.76
N MET A 23 9.18 -0.28 -8.17
CA MET A 23 8.89 1.09 -7.74
C MET A 23 9.88 1.59 -6.67
N VAL A 24 10.25 0.74 -5.70
CA VAL A 24 11.21 1.10 -4.64
C VAL A 24 12.62 1.29 -5.23
N LEU A 25 13.04 0.42 -6.15
CA LEU A 25 14.30 0.54 -6.88
C LEU A 25 14.36 1.85 -7.68
N ILE A 26 13.30 2.16 -8.43
CA ILE A 26 13.18 3.42 -9.17
C ILE A 26 13.23 4.62 -8.22
N SER A 27 12.51 4.57 -7.11
CA SER A 27 12.51 5.66 -6.13
C SER A 27 13.89 5.87 -5.50
N THR A 28 14.62 4.80 -5.22
CA THR A 28 15.98 4.85 -4.65
C THR A 28 16.99 5.39 -5.67
N ILE A 29 16.86 4.98 -6.94
CA ILE A 29 17.67 5.49 -8.07
C ILE A 29 17.40 6.99 -8.30
N ILE A 30 16.13 7.42 -8.29
CA ILE A 30 15.76 8.83 -8.41
C ILE A 30 16.27 9.64 -7.21
N GLY A 31 16.21 9.07 -6.00
CA GLY A 31 16.77 9.68 -4.79
C GLY A 31 18.28 9.89 -4.88
N PHE A 32 19.00 8.92 -5.44
CA PHE A 32 20.44 9.01 -5.72
C PHE A 32 20.77 10.04 -6.81
N PHE A 33 19.90 10.17 -7.81
CA PHE A 33 20.03 11.13 -8.93
C PHE A 33 19.45 12.53 -8.64
N SER A 34 18.90 12.75 -7.44
CA SER A 34 18.18 13.96 -7.00
C SER A 34 19.04 15.26 -6.96
N THR A 35 20.28 15.22 -7.43
CA THR A 35 21.14 16.40 -7.66
C THR A 35 20.80 17.13 -8.98
N LEU A 36 19.96 16.55 -9.85
CA LEU A 36 19.58 17.15 -11.14
C LEU A 36 18.17 17.76 -11.09
N ARG A 37 18.10 19.08 -11.32
CA ARG A 37 16.92 19.98 -11.21
C ARG A 37 15.67 19.55 -12.00
N TYR A 38 15.79 18.65 -12.98
CA TYR A 38 14.67 18.10 -13.76
C TYR A 38 13.96 16.91 -13.08
N LEU A 39 14.60 16.24 -12.13
CA LEU A 39 14.03 15.07 -11.44
C LEU A 39 13.15 15.44 -10.24
N GLU A 40 13.16 16.71 -9.82
CA GLU A 40 12.36 17.16 -8.68
C GLU A 40 10.85 17.02 -8.93
N GLY A 41 10.37 17.36 -10.13
CA GLY A 41 8.95 17.20 -10.48
C GLY A 41 8.51 15.73 -10.42
N PHE A 42 9.35 14.83 -10.92
CA PHE A 42 9.11 13.38 -10.84
C PHE A 42 9.06 12.92 -9.37
N ARG A 43 10.02 13.36 -8.54
CA ARG A 43 10.04 13.04 -7.11
C ARG A 43 8.76 13.49 -6.40
N ILE A 44 8.24 14.68 -6.72
CA ILE A 44 7.02 15.21 -6.11
C ILE A 44 5.81 14.35 -6.50
N VAL A 45 5.63 14.06 -7.79
CA VAL A 45 4.50 13.25 -8.27
C VAL A 45 4.56 11.84 -7.68
N PHE A 46 5.68 11.13 -7.85
CA PHE A 46 5.80 9.75 -7.35
C PHE A 46 5.86 9.67 -5.83
N GLY A 47 6.51 10.64 -5.18
CA GLY A 47 6.53 10.76 -3.73
C GLY A 47 5.14 10.99 -3.15
N SER A 48 4.32 11.84 -3.78
CA SER A 48 2.95 12.05 -3.31
C SER A 48 2.10 10.78 -3.42
N VAL A 49 2.18 10.04 -4.53
CA VAL A 49 1.47 8.75 -4.67
C VAL A 49 1.96 7.74 -3.65
N TYR A 50 3.28 7.67 -3.43
CA TYR A 50 3.89 6.78 -2.43
C TYR A 50 3.40 7.08 -1.01
N VAL A 51 3.37 8.36 -0.61
CA VAL A 51 3.01 8.79 0.74
C VAL A 51 1.49 8.80 0.96
N LEU A 52 0.70 9.22 -0.02
CA LEU A 52 -0.74 9.49 0.13
C LEU A 52 -1.65 8.36 -0.36
N PHE A 53 -1.16 7.46 -1.20
CA PHE A 53 -2.02 6.44 -1.80
C PHE A 53 -1.63 5.03 -1.38
N ILE A 54 -0.36 4.63 -1.53
CA ILE A 54 0.06 3.23 -1.38
C ILE A 54 -0.27 2.63 0.00
N PRO A 55 0.16 3.20 1.14
CA PRO A 55 -0.09 2.57 2.44
C PRO A 55 -1.59 2.54 2.76
N GLY A 56 -2.31 3.62 2.48
CA GLY A 56 -3.76 3.68 2.65
C GLY A 56 -4.49 2.65 1.78
N PHE A 57 -4.08 2.49 0.52
CA PHE A 57 -4.68 1.53 -0.41
C PHE A 57 -4.55 0.10 0.09
N ILE A 58 -3.37 -0.30 0.57
CA ILE A 58 -3.16 -1.65 1.15
C ILE A 58 -4.02 -1.86 2.38
N LEU A 59 -4.10 -0.85 3.26
CA LEU A 59 -4.94 -0.91 4.45
C LEU A 59 -6.43 -1.02 4.11
N THR A 60 -6.90 -0.48 2.97
CA THR A 60 -8.29 -0.71 2.53
C THR A 60 -8.59 -2.19 2.32
N TYR A 61 -7.64 -3.00 1.85
CA TYR A 61 -7.84 -4.45 1.71
C TYR A 61 -7.81 -5.19 3.06
N ILE A 62 -7.14 -4.62 4.06
CA ILE A 62 -7.13 -5.15 5.42
C ILE A 62 -8.48 -4.90 6.09
N PHE A 63 -8.99 -3.66 6.05
CA PHE A 63 -10.25 -3.28 6.70
C PHE A 63 -11.49 -3.69 5.87
N PHE A 64 -11.46 -3.50 4.55
CA PHE A 64 -12.56 -3.74 3.62
C PHE A 64 -12.12 -4.70 2.49
N PRO A 65 -12.03 -6.02 2.76
CA PRO A 65 -11.49 -7.00 1.82
C PRO A 65 -12.44 -7.32 0.64
N GLN A 66 -13.73 -7.00 0.75
CA GLN A 66 -14.73 -7.27 -0.28
C GLN A 66 -14.91 -6.03 -1.18
N THR A 67 -15.15 -6.28 -2.48
CA THR A 67 -15.45 -5.24 -3.47
C THR A 67 -16.78 -5.60 -4.13
N LYS A 68 -17.70 -4.63 -4.22
CA LYS A 68 -18.98 -4.77 -4.94
C LYS A 68 -18.86 -4.23 -6.36
N GLU A 69 -19.71 -4.70 -7.27
CA GLU A 69 -19.87 -4.07 -8.58
C GLU A 69 -20.68 -2.78 -8.46
N PHE A 70 -20.39 -1.82 -9.34
CA PHE A 70 -20.95 -0.45 -9.30
C PHE A 70 -22.49 -0.41 -9.35
N ASP A 71 -23.12 -1.43 -9.96
CA ASP A 71 -24.56 -1.49 -10.24
C ASP A 71 -25.32 -2.52 -9.37
N SER A 72 -24.65 -3.13 -8.38
CA SER A 72 -25.30 -4.05 -7.45
C SER A 72 -26.16 -3.26 -6.45
N LYS A 73 -27.49 -3.30 -6.59
CA LYS A 73 -28.45 -2.75 -5.60
C LYS A 73 -28.44 -3.50 -4.25
N ASP A 74 -27.75 -4.62 -4.17
CA ASP A 74 -27.56 -5.37 -2.94
C ASP A 74 -26.60 -4.63 -2.02
N LYS A 75 -27.13 -4.07 -0.92
CA LYS A 75 -26.35 -3.51 0.18
C LYS A 75 -25.69 -4.63 0.97
N GLU A 76 -24.70 -5.30 0.39
CA GLU A 76 -23.80 -6.14 1.18
C GLU A 76 -23.01 -5.20 2.12
N THR A 77 -23.20 -5.34 3.43
CA THR A 77 -22.85 -4.31 4.43
C THR A 77 -21.36 -4.02 4.58
N ASN A 78 -20.49 -4.81 3.95
CA ASN A 78 -19.03 -4.71 4.06
C ASN A 78 -18.30 -4.58 2.70
N ALA A 79 -19.04 -4.52 1.59
CA ALA A 79 -18.44 -4.40 0.27
C ALA A 79 -18.34 -2.93 -0.16
N ILE A 80 -17.13 -2.50 -0.53
CA ILE A 80 -16.87 -1.14 -1.01
C ILE A 80 -16.65 -1.14 -2.52
N ASP A 81 -17.14 -0.10 -3.20
CA ASP A 81 -16.90 0.10 -4.63
C ASP A 81 -15.46 0.60 -4.90
N TRP A 82 -15.03 0.60 -6.15
CA TRP A 82 -13.70 1.07 -6.55
C TRP A 82 -13.48 2.56 -6.25
N ILE A 83 -14.51 3.41 -6.41
CA ILE A 83 -14.40 4.85 -6.09
C ILE A 83 -14.28 5.05 -4.57
N GLU A 84 -15.11 4.34 -3.80
CA GLU A 84 -15.05 4.34 -2.33
C GLU A 84 -13.66 3.89 -1.86
N ARG A 85 -13.09 2.85 -2.48
CA ARG A 85 -11.75 2.34 -2.16
C ARG A 85 -10.65 3.38 -2.43
N ILE A 86 -10.74 4.10 -3.54
CA ILE A 86 -9.80 5.19 -3.85
C ILE A 86 -9.94 6.31 -2.82
N ALA A 87 -11.15 6.78 -2.53
CA ALA A 87 -11.36 7.84 -1.55
C ALA A 87 -10.86 7.45 -0.15
N LEU A 88 -11.17 6.22 0.30
CA LEU A 88 -10.72 5.68 1.58
C LEU A 88 -9.20 5.54 1.64
N SER A 89 -8.54 5.17 0.54
CA SER A 89 -7.07 5.05 0.53
C SER A 89 -6.38 6.37 0.84
N PHE A 90 -6.84 7.49 0.27
CA PHE A 90 -6.30 8.82 0.59
C PHE A 90 -6.57 9.20 2.05
N ALA A 91 -7.81 9.05 2.51
CA ALA A 91 -8.18 9.38 3.89
C ALA A 91 -7.35 8.58 4.92
N LEU A 92 -7.19 7.28 4.67
CA LEU A 92 -6.46 6.38 5.55
C LEU A 92 -4.96 6.67 5.55
N SER A 93 -4.40 7.08 4.42
CA SER A 93 -2.99 7.50 4.35
C SER A 93 -2.74 8.79 5.12
N ILE A 94 -3.60 9.80 4.93
CA ILE A 94 -3.51 11.09 5.63
C ILE A 94 -3.69 10.92 7.14
N ALA A 95 -4.48 9.94 7.58
CA ALA A 95 -4.61 9.63 9.00
C ALA A 95 -3.39 8.86 9.54
N VAL A 96 -3.00 7.76 8.89
CA VAL A 96 -2.03 6.80 9.44
C VAL A 96 -0.60 7.28 9.30
N VAL A 97 -0.21 7.82 8.14
CA VAL A 97 1.19 8.15 7.85
C VAL A 97 1.71 9.26 8.77
N PRO A 98 1.05 10.44 8.90
CA PRO A 98 1.50 11.47 9.82
C PRO A 98 1.50 11.00 11.27
N LEU A 99 0.48 10.22 11.67
CA LEU A 99 0.37 9.72 13.03
C LEU A 99 1.56 8.80 13.39
N ILE A 100 1.89 7.85 12.52
CA ILE A 100 3.01 6.92 12.74
C ILE A 100 4.35 7.66 12.72
N ILE A 101 4.58 8.56 11.75
CA ILE A 101 5.82 9.36 11.70
C ILE A 101 5.95 10.23 12.96
N PHE A 102 4.85 10.82 13.41
CA PHE A 102 4.82 11.61 14.64
C PHE A 102 5.20 10.77 15.86
N TYR A 103 4.60 9.58 16.02
CA TYR A 103 4.96 8.68 17.12
C TYR A 103 6.41 8.18 17.05
N LEU A 104 6.91 7.83 15.85
CA LEU A 104 8.30 7.46 15.64
C LEU A 104 9.25 8.60 16.04
N ASN A 105 8.87 9.84 15.74
CA ASN A 105 9.61 11.03 16.15
C ASN A 105 9.65 11.21 17.68
N LEU A 106 8.57 10.87 18.39
CA LEU A 106 8.57 10.89 19.87
C LEU A 106 9.55 9.88 20.48
N ILE A 107 9.82 8.76 19.80
CA ILE A 107 10.75 7.71 20.25
C ILE A 107 12.21 8.07 19.90
N GLY A 108 12.45 9.23 19.27
CA GLY A 108 13.78 9.77 18.98
C GLY A 108 14.21 9.66 17.51
N LEU A 109 13.34 9.19 16.61
CA LEU A 109 13.64 9.18 15.17
C LEU A 109 13.46 10.57 14.57
N LYS A 110 14.56 11.21 14.19
CA LYS A 110 14.50 12.51 13.49
C LYS A 110 13.67 12.40 12.21
N ILE A 111 12.83 13.40 11.96
CA ILE A 111 12.06 13.55 10.71
C ILE A 111 13.00 14.00 9.60
N THR A 112 13.78 13.07 9.06
CA THR A 112 14.58 13.27 7.84
C THR A 112 13.88 12.62 6.65
N LEU A 113 14.23 13.05 5.43
CA LEU A 113 13.64 12.47 4.22
C LEU A 113 13.83 10.94 4.16
N LEU A 114 15.02 10.46 4.52
CA LEU A 114 15.33 9.04 4.56
C LEU A 114 14.52 8.30 5.64
N ASN A 115 14.44 8.84 6.85
CA ASN A 115 13.71 8.20 7.94
C ASN A 115 12.20 8.16 7.66
N SER A 116 11.63 9.23 7.13
CA SER A 116 10.21 9.28 6.74
C SER A 116 9.93 8.27 5.63
N PHE A 117 10.80 8.18 4.62
CA PHE A 117 10.67 7.20 3.55
C PHE A 117 10.73 5.75 4.08
N LEU A 118 11.73 5.43 4.92
CA LEU A 118 11.86 4.11 5.53
C LEU A 118 10.68 3.76 6.46
N SER A 119 10.16 4.75 7.19
CA SER A 119 9.01 4.56 8.07
C SER A 119 7.76 4.18 7.27
N ILE A 120 7.48 4.90 6.18
CA ILE A 120 6.36 4.60 5.29
C ILE A 120 6.54 3.23 4.62
N LEU A 121 7.77 2.91 4.21
CA LEU A 121 8.09 1.58 3.68
C LEU A 121 7.79 0.48 4.72
N GLY A 122 8.15 0.71 5.98
CA GLY A 122 7.82 -0.17 7.09
C GLY A 122 6.30 -0.37 7.23
N ILE A 123 5.51 0.70 7.20
CA ILE A 123 4.04 0.64 7.25
C ILE A 123 3.49 -0.24 6.11
N ILE A 124 3.99 -0.02 4.89
CA ILE A 124 3.59 -0.79 3.70
C ILE A 124 3.91 -2.28 3.88
N LEU A 125 5.14 -2.60 4.28
CA LEU A 125 5.57 -3.99 4.48
C LEU A 125 4.75 -4.69 5.56
N VAL A 126 4.56 -4.06 6.71
CA VAL A 126 3.75 -4.60 7.81
C VAL A 126 2.31 -4.83 7.35
N SER A 127 1.72 -3.89 6.63
CA SER A 127 0.37 -4.01 6.09
C SER A 127 0.25 -5.16 5.09
N LEU A 128 1.25 -5.34 4.21
CA LEU A 128 1.29 -6.47 3.28
C LEU A 128 1.43 -7.81 3.99
N ILE A 129 2.27 -7.88 5.02
CA ILE A 129 2.43 -9.10 5.84
C ILE A 129 1.10 -9.46 6.49
N ILE A 130 0.42 -8.48 7.11
CA ILE A 130 -0.90 -8.69 7.72
C ILE A 130 -1.90 -9.20 6.68
N LEU A 131 -1.96 -8.58 5.51
CA LEU A 131 -2.85 -8.98 4.43
C LEU A 131 -2.55 -10.41 3.94
N TYR A 132 -1.27 -10.76 3.79
CA TYR A 132 -0.84 -12.10 3.40
C TYR A 132 -1.26 -13.16 4.43
N LEU A 133 -1.03 -12.88 5.72
CA LEU A 133 -1.43 -13.78 6.80
C LEU A 133 -2.95 -13.94 6.88
N LYS A 134 -3.71 -12.85 6.72
CA LYS A 134 -5.19 -12.86 6.68
C LYS A 134 -5.70 -13.73 5.52
N ASN A 135 -5.13 -13.56 4.34
CA ASN A 135 -5.49 -14.36 3.15
C ASN A 135 -5.16 -15.85 3.33
N LYS A 136 -4.04 -16.18 3.99
CA LYS A 136 -3.68 -17.57 4.30
C LYS A 136 -4.65 -18.21 5.31
N LYS A 137 -5.10 -17.47 6.32
CA LYS A 137 -6.07 -17.99 7.31
C LYS A 137 -7.43 -18.27 6.66
N ARG A 138 -7.93 -17.35 5.82
CA ARG A 138 -9.20 -17.49 5.11
C ARG A 138 -9.24 -18.71 4.17
N GLN A 139 -8.08 -19.19 3.71
CA GLN A 139 -7.98 -20.40 2.90
C GLN A 139 -8.02 -21.71 3.69
N LYS A 140 -7.81 -21.69 5.01
CA LYS A 140 -7.87 -22.90 5.86
C LYS A 140 -9.29 -23.17 6.39
N GLU A 141 -10.16 -22.18 6.35
CA GLU A 141 -11.55 -22.26 6.83
C GLU A 141 -12.53 -22.65 5.70
N LEU A 142 -12.05 -22.82 4.46
CA LEU A 142 -12.79 -23.26 3.27
C LEU A 142 -12.31 -24.65 2.81
#